data_AF-A0A2M7FGJ5-F1
#
_entry.id   AF-A0A2M7FGJ5-F1
#
_cell.length_a   1.000
_cell.length_b   1.000
_cell.length_c   1.000
_cell.angle_alpha   90.00
_cell.angle_beta   90.00
_cell.angle_gamma   90.00
#
_symmetry.space_group_name_H-M   'P 1'
#
loop_
_entity.id
_entity.type
_entity.pdbx_description
1 polymer ?
#
loop_
_entity_poly.entity_id
_entity_poly.type
_entity_poly.pdbx_seq_one_letter_code
_entity_poly.pdbx_strand_id
1 'polypeptide(L)'
;MNLKHASLGALLLSATLLTSCIGQPAPTNSNVAEAPKNTLTLTKTSFTAGEDIVVTFATEATEKTAWIGVIPSATPHGSEETNDKADVSYVYLDGATSGTKTLKAPMTGGSFDLRLNDSDANGKELASVSFTVTAPVMDANPTTGSGVSITLGKTSYKAGEAIEATFTAPATLDPTAWIGLIPAETPHGTEPVNDAADKAYMYLNKKTSGSVTLTAPTEPGTYDLRLNESDAGGLELGASAPFTVE
;
A
#
# COMPACT_ATOMS: atom_id res chain seq x y z
N MET A 1 -48.32 -66.31 -15.64
CA MET A 1 -47.44 -65.12 -15.62
C MET A 1 -46.28 -65.46 -14.68
N ASN A 2 -45.07 -65.57 -15.24
CA ASN A 2 -43.76 -65.98 -14.65
C ASN A 2 -43.70 -67.39 -14.01
N LEU A 3 -43.48 -68.50 -14.73
CA LEU A 3 -42.21 -69.02 -15.32
C LEU A 3 -41.02 -69.01 -14.33
N LYS A 4 -40.65 -70.17 -13.72
CA LYS A 4 -39.76 -71.27 -14.19
C LYS A 4 -38.29 -71.06 -13.71
N HIS A 5 -37.85 -71.86 -12.73
CA HIS A 5 -36.96 -73.04 -12.87
C HIS A 5 -35.51 -72.72 -13.24
N ALA A 6 -34.54 -73.11 -12.39
CA ALA A 6 -33.71 -74.31 -12.58
C ALA A 6 -32.41 -74.23 -11.76
N SER A 7 -32.15 -75.32 -11.03
CA SER A 7 -30.85 -75.70 -10.48
C SER A 7 -30.04 -76.43 -11.58
N LEU A 8 -28.72 -76.19 -11.62
CA LEU A 8 -27.65 -76.99 -12.21
C LEU A 8 -26.38 -76.56 -11.45
N GLY A 9 -25.47 -77.38 -10.90
CA GLY A 9 -25.10 -78.76 -11.15
C GLY A 9 -23.60 -78.83 -11.43
N ALA A 10 -22.81 -79.39 -10.48
CA ALA A 10 -21.40 -79.83 -10.58
C ALA A 10 -20.32 -78.73 -10.77
N LEU A 11 -19.06 -78.84 -10.34
CA LEU A 11 -18.16 -79.99 -10.14
C LEU A 11 -16.95 -79.54 -9.28
N LEU A 12 -16.41 -80.41 -8.41
CA LEU A 12 -15.10 -80.19 -7.77
C LEU A 12 -13.99 -80.14 -8.83
N LEU A 13 -13.05 -79.21 -8.70
CA LEU A 13 -11.66 -79.45 -9.06
C LEU A 13 -10.75 -78.81 -8.01
N SER A 14 -10.05 -79.67 -7.27
CA SER A 14 -8.98 -79.31 -6.35
C SER A 14 -7.77 -78.88 -7.16
N ALA A 15 -7.22 -77.71 -6.88
CA ALA A 15 -5.88 -77.32 -7.30
C ALA A 15 -5.24 -76.48 -6.20
N THR A 16 -4.36 -77.11 -5.43
CA THR A 16 -3.43 -76.46 -4.53
C THR A 16 -2.37 -75.77 -5.39
N LEU A 17 -2.34 -74.44 -5.43
CA LEU A 17 -1.18 -73.68 -5.88
C LEU A 17 -0.74 -72.75 -4.74
N LEU A 18 0.40 -73.07 -4.14
CA LEU A 18 1.21 -72.07 -3.44
C LEU A 18 1.69 -71.06 -4.48
N THR A 19 1.22 -69.82 -4.38
CA THR A 19 1.89 -68.68 -5.01
C THR A 19 1.98 -67.57 -3.97
N SER A 20 3.22 -67.32 -3.56
CA SER A 20 3.64 -66.18 -2.77
C SER A 20 3.32 -64.90 -3.53
N CYS A 21 2.61 -63.97 -2.89
CA CYS A 21 2.50 -62.59 -3.35
C CYS A 21 2.51 -61.63 -2.16
N ILE A 22 3.69 -61.02 -1.96
CA ILE A 22 3.97 -59.61 -1.66
C ILE A 22 2.90 -58.87 -0.84
N GLY A 23 3.31 -58.43 0.35
CA GLY A 23 2.52 -57.62 1.26
C GLY A 23 1.87 -56.42 0.58
N GLN A 24 0.58 -56.28 0.81
CA GLN A 24 -0.20 -55.09 0.53
C GLN A 24 0.42 -53.90 1.27
N PRO A 25 0.84 -52.81 0.59
CA PRO A 25 1.27 -51.63 1.30
C PRO A 25 0.07 -51.09 2.09
N ALA A 26 0.31 -50.77 3.37
CA ALA A 26 -0.64 -50.07 4.22
C ALA A 26 -1.11 -48.79 3.51
N PRO A 27 -2.38 -48.36 3.70
CA PRO A 27 -2.80 -47.05 3.22
C PRO A 27 -1.97 -46.00 3.95
N THR A 28 -1.01 -45.41 3.25
CA THR A 28 -0.31 -44.23 3.74
C THR A 28 -1.30 -43.09 3.72
N ASN A 29 -1.92 -42.84 4.87
CA ASN A 29 -2.67 -41.62 5.15
C ASN A 29 -1.66 -40.47 5.23
N SER A 30 -1.10 -40.10 4.08
CA SER A 30 -0.26 -38.92 3.93
C SER A 30 -1.20 -37.72 3.92
N ASN A 31 -1.61 -37.28 5.10
CA ASN A 31 -2.11 -35.92 5.28
C ASN A 31 -0.89 -34.98 5.16
N VAL A 32 -0.37 -34.83 3.94
CA VAL A 32 0.51 -33.74 3.59
C VAL A 32 -0.39 -32.52 3.62
N ALA A 33 -0.16 -31.61 4.56
CA ALA A 33 -0.85 -30.33 4.58
C ALA A 33 -0.66 -29.68 3.20
N GLU A 34 -1.77 -29.57 2.45
CA GLU A 34 -1.79 -28.86 1.17
C GLU A 34 -1.31 -27.43 1.44
N ALA A 35 -0.32 -26.97 0.68
CA ALA A 35 0.19 -25.62 0.83
C ALA A 35 -0.99 -24.62 0.69
N PRO A 36 -1.05 -23.55 1.49
CA PRO A 36 -2.15 -22.60 1.41
C PRO A 36 -2.26 -22.04 -0.02
N LYS A 37 -3.44 -22.26 -0.62
CA LYS A 37 -3.76 -21.98 -2.03
C LYS A 37 -3.70 -20.49 -2.38
N ASN A 38 -4.00 -19.62 -1.42
CA ASN A 38 -3.93 -18.17 -1.54
C ASN A 38 -3.18 -17.60 -0.33
N THR A 39 -2.07 -16.91 -0.56
CA THR A 39 -1.24 -16.31 0.48
C THR A 39 -0.75 -14.94 0.09
N LEU A 40 -0.65 -14.09 1.11
CA LEU A 40 0.10 -12.83 1.07
C LEU A 40 1.07 -12.84 2.25
N THR A 41 2.31 -12.43 2.03
CA THR A 41 3.35 -12.40 3.07
C THR A 41 4.16 -11.12 2.96
N LEU A 42 4.36 -10.49 4.12
CA LEU A 42 5.18 -9.31 4.29
C LEU A 42 6.40 -9.65 5.15
N THR A 43 7.54 -9.00 4.86
CA THR A 43 8.75 -9.11 5.68
C THR A 43 8.68 -8.26 6.95
N LYS A 44 7.81 -7.24 6.95
CA LYS A 44 7.48 -6.40 8.10
C LYS A 44 6.04 -5.90 8.01
N THR A 45 5.47 -5.52 9.14
CA THR A 45 4.05 -5.09 9.24
C THR A 45 3.90 -3.63 9.66
N SER A 46 4.99 -2.85 9.65
CA SER A 46 4.97 -1.43 9.94
C SER A 46 5.81 -0.68 8.92
N PHE A 47 5.19 0.32 8.31
CA PHE A 47 5.74 1.13 7.23
C PHE A 47 5.62 2.62 7.58
N THR A 48 6.53 3.43 7.04
CA THR A 48 6.31 4.88 6.99
C THR A 48 5.44 5.23 5.78
N ALA A 49 4.75 6.36 5.83
CA ALA A 49 4.00 6.88 4.69
C ALA A 49 4.85 6.90 3.41
N GLY A 50 4.27 6.44 2.29
CA GLY A 50 4.92 6.38 0.97
C GLY A 50 6.04 5.34 0.82
N GLU A 51 6.38 4.58 1.87
CA GLU A 51 7.36 3.50 1.79
C GLU A 51 6.93 2.40 0.82
N ASP A 52 7.88 1.77 0.12
CA ASP A 52 7.60 0.57 -0.68
C ASP A 52 7.19 -0.62 0.20
N ILE A 53 6.04 -1.19 -0.11
CA ILE A 53 5.54 -2.44 0.45
C ILE A 53 5.81 -3.55 -0.55
N VAL A 54 6.79 -4.39 -0.27
CA VAL A 54 7.05 -5.61 -1.04
C VAL A 54 6.23 -6.75 -0.46
N VAL A 55 5.26 -7.24 -1.23
CA VAL A 55 4.43 -8.39 -0.88
C VAL A 55 4.80 -9.60 -1.71
N THR A 56 5.01 -10.74 -1.04
CA THR A 56 5.10 -12.05 -1.70
C THR A 56 3.72 -12.67 -1.72
N PHE A 57 3.30 -13.19 -2.88
CA PHE A 57 1.99 -13.80 -3.05
C PHE A 57 2.09 -15.17 -3.71
N ALA A 58 1.09 -16.01 -3.42
CA ALA A 58 0.73 -17.18 -4.20
C ALA A 58 -0.80 -17.27 -4.27
N THR A 59 -1.36 -17.67 -5.40
CA THR A 59 -2.81 -17.71 -5.61
C THR A 59 -3.23 -18.74 -6.64
N GLU A 60 -4.46 -19.24 -6.50
CA GLU A 60 -5.16 -20.01 -7.53
C GLU A 60 -5.89 -19.12 -8.57
N ALA A 61 -5.97 -17.80 -8.37
CA ALA A 61 -6.56 -16.90 -9.34
C ALA A 61 -5.70 -16.86 -10.62
N THR A 62 -6.30 -17.22 -11.74
CA THR A 62 -5.62 -17.24 -13.06
C THR A 62 -6.07 -16.11 -13.98
N GLU A 63 -7.07 -15.33 -13.57
CA GLU A 63 -7.51 -14.17 -14.35
C GLU A 63 -6.44 -13.10 -14.38
N LYS A 64 -6.25 -12.47 -15.54
CA LYS A 64 -5.26 -11.40 -15.70
C LYS A 64 -5.55 -10.19 -14.83
N THR A 65 -6.84 -9.97 -14.60
CA THR A 65 -7.42 -8.91 -13.78
C THR A 65 -7.44 -9.23 -12.30
N ALA A 66 -6.95 -10.41 -11.85
CA ALA A 66 -6.71 -10.64 -10.43
C ALA A 66 -5.74 -9.58 -9.90
N TRP A 67 -5.96 -9.07 -8.69
CA TRP A 67 -5.25 -7.90 -8.19
C TRP A 67 -4.98 -7.97 -6.69
N ILE A 68 -3.96 -7.23 -6.25
CA ILE A 68 -3.68 -6.97 -4.84
C ILE A 68 -3.87 -5.49 -4.58
N GLY A 69 -4.68 -5.14 -3.58
CA GLY A 69 -4.96 -3.77 -3.17
C GLY A 69 -4.48 -3.45 -1.78
N VAL A 70 -4.08 -2.21 -1.54
CA VAL A 70 -3.99 -1.62 -0.20
C VAL A 70 -5.36 -1.06 0.16
N ILE A 71 -5.97 -1.53 1.24
CA ILE A 71 -7.33 -1.19 1.63
C ILE A 71 -7.35 -0.85 3.13
N PRO A 72 -8.04 0.22 3.58
CA PRO A 72 -8.19 0.49 5.00
C PRO A 72 -8.78 -0.72 5.74
N SER A 73 -8.19 -1.15 6.87
CA SER A 73 -8.64 -2.37 7.56
C SER A 73 -10.07 -2.28 8.10
N ALA A 74 -10.63 -1.07 8.22
CA ALA A 74 -12.03 -0.87 8.60
C ALA A 74 -13.02 -1.24 7.49
N THR A 75 -12.57 -1.36 6.23
CA THR A 75 -13.39 -1.77 5.09
C THR A 75 -13.85 -3.22 5.28
N PRO A 76 -15.14 -3.54 5.12
CA PRO A 76 -15.62 -4.92 5.22
C PRO A 76 -14.90 -5.86 4.22
N HIS A 77 -14.64 -7.09 4.64
CA HIS A 77 -14.00 -8.10 3.80
C HIS A 77 -15.01 -8.81 2.89
N GLY A 78 -14.50 -9.45 1.84
CA GLY A 78 -15.19 -10.55 1.14
C GLY A 78 -15.49 -10.29 -0.34
N SER A 79 -15.99 -9.11 -0.70
CA SER A 79 -16.29 -8.78 -2.10
C SER A 79 -15.22 -7.89 -2.70
N GLU A 80 -14.82 -8.18 -3.93
CA GLU A 80 -13.91 -7.33 -4.67
C GLU A 80 -14.49 -5.92 -4.92
N GLU A 81 -15.77 -5.77 -5.24
CA GLU A 81 -16.41 -4.45 -5.41
C GLU A 81 -16.28 -3.53 -4.18
N THR A 82 -16.36 -4.09 -2.96
CA THR A 82 -16.16 -3.30 -1.72
C THR A 82 -14.69 -2.93 -1.55
N ASN A 83 -13.80 -3.82 -1.93
CA ASN A 83 -12.36 -3.61 -1.88
C ASN A 83 -11.93 -2.54 -2.90
N ASP A 84 -12.39 -2.62 -4.15
CA ASP A 84 -12.13 -1.68 -5.24
C ASP A 84 -12.61 -0.26 -4.91
N LYS A 85 -13.80 -0.10 -4.33
CA LYS A 85 -14.29 1.23 -3.91
C LYS A 85 -13.45 1.90 -2.82
N ALA A 86 -12.69 1.11 -2.07
CA ALA A 86 -11.97 1.56 -0.89
C ALA A 86 -10.45 1.46 -1.03
N ASP A 87 -9.96 0.97 -2.17
CA ASP A 87 -8.54 0.80 -2.36
C ASP A 87 -7.87 2.18 -2.46
N VAL A 88 -6.65 2.25 -1.96
CA VAL A 88 -5.83 3.47 -2.04
C VAL A 88 -4.68 3.30 -3.02
N SER A 89 -4.37 2.05 -3.36
CA SER A 89 -3.52 1.65 -4.47
C SER A 89 -3.72 0.17 -4.77
N TYR A 90 -3.47 -0.23 -6.01
CA TYR A 90 -3.57 -1.62 -6.42
C TYR A 90 -2.50 -1.98 -7.46
N VAL A 91 -2.38 -3.29 -7.70
CA VAL A 91 -1.57 -3.85 -8.77
C VAL A 91 -2.20 -5.13 -9.30
N TYR A 92 -2.31 -5.24 -10.63
CA TYR A 92 -2.74 -6.49 -11.27
C TYR A 92 -1.64 -7.56 -11.19
N LEU A 93 -2.07 -8.81 -11.13
CA LEU A 93 -1.20 -9.98 -11.16
C LEU A 93 -0.82 -10.40 -12.59
N ASP A 94 -1.59 -9.97 -13.59
CA ASP A 94 -1.37 -10.28 -15.01
C ASP A 94 -1.37 -11.80 -15.31
N GLY A 95 -2.11 -12.56 -14.50
CA GLY A 95 -2.21 -14.02 -14.59
C GLY A 95 -1.06 -14.76 -13.91
N ALA A 96 -0.14 -14.06 -13.25
CA ALA A 96 0.85 -14.69 -12.39
C ALA A 96 0.17 -15.30 -11.16
N THR A 97 0.46 -16.56 -10.88
CA THR A 97 -0.08 -17.30 -9.73
C THR A 97 0.84 -17.27 -8.51
N SER A 98 2.06 -16.72 -8.65
CA SER A 98 2.96 -16.47 -7.54
C SER A 98 4.01 -15.42 -7.92
N GLY A 99 4.64 -14.82 -6.92
CA GLY A 99 5.75 -13.90 -7.11
C GLY A 99 5.76 -12.79 -6.06
N THR A 100 6.37 -11.67 -6.43
CA THR A 100 6.39 -10.45 -5.60
C THR A 100 5.77 -9.29 -6.35
N LYS A 101 5.08 -8.41 -5.63
CA LYS A 101 4.62 -7.11 -6.12
C LYS A 101 5.07 -6.02 -5.16
N THR A 102 5.20 -4.80 -5.67
CA THR A 102 5.52 -3.61 -4.88
C THR A 102 4.34 -2.64 -4.98
N LEU A 103 3.81 -2.23 -3.83
CA LEU A 103 2.82 -1.16 -3.69
C LEU A 103 3.40 -0.05 -2.83
N LYS A 104 2.78 1.13 -2.83
CA LYS A 104 3.16 2.23 -1.93
C LYS A 104 2.32 2.19 -0.66
N ALA A 105 2.97 2.37 0.49
CA ALA A 105 2.27 2.61 1.74
C ALA A 105 1.45 3.91 1.62
N PRO A 106 0.21 3.92 2.12
CA PRO A 106 -0.65 5.10 2.16
C PRO A 106 0.05 6.31 2.79
N MET A 107 -0.33 7.53 2.41
CA MET A 107 0.26 8.73 3.02
C MET A 107 -0.33 9.05 4.39
N THR A 108 -1.54 8.57 4.64
CA THR A 108 -2.21 8.71 5.93
C THR A 108 -1.79 7.57 6.85
N GLY A 109 -1.50 7.92 8.09
CA GLY A 109 -1.26 6.92 9.14
C GLY A 109 -2.54 6.15 9.44
N GLY A 110 -2.39 4.88 9.82
CA GLY A 110 -3.52 4.03 10.13
C GLY A 110 -3.23 2.54 9.98
N SER A 111 -4.29 1.74 10.06
CA SER A 111 -4.27 0.30 9.83
C SER A 111 -4.84 -0.01 8.44
N PHE A 112 -4.11 -0.83 7.70
CA PHE A 112 -4.44 -1.22 6.33
C PHE A 112 -4.24 -2.71 6.15
N ASP A 113 -4.91 -3.27 5.15
CA ASP A 113 -4.70 -4.63 4.67
C ASP A 113 -4.20 -4.58 3.23
N LEU A 114 -3.28 -5.46 2.89
CA LEU A 114 -3.17 -5.93 1.52
C LEU A 114 -4.22 -7.02 1.33
N ARG A 115 -5.08 -6.88 0.32
CA ARG A 115 -6.11 -7.88 -0.01
C ARG A 115 -5.94 -8.35 -1.44
N LEU A 116 -5.97 -9.67 -1.62
CA LEU A 116 -5.90 -10.37 -2.90
C LEU A 116 -7.31 -10.64 -3.39
N ASN A 117 -7.65 -10.17 -4.59
CA ASN A 117 -8.92 -10.39 -5.25
C ASN A 117 -8.74 -11.22 -6.53
N ASP A 118 -9.67 -12.12 -6.82
CA ASP A 118 -9.52 -13.08 -7.92
C ASP A 118 -9.84 -12.53 -9.32
N SER A 119 -10.57 -11.41 -9.40
CA SER A 119 -10.87 -10.70 -10.65
C SER A 119 -11.36 -9.28 -10.36
N ASP A 120 -11.09 -8.35 -11.27
CA ASP A 120 -11.59 -6.97 -11.29
C ASP A 120 -13.02 -6.83 -11.84
N ALA A 121 -13.75 -7.95 -11.96
CA ALA A 121 -15.07 -7.99 -12.58
C ALA A 121 -16.03 -8.85 -11.75
N ASN A 122 -16.49 -8.33 -10.61
CA ASN A 122 -17.31 -9.04 -9.64
C ASN A 122 -16.55 -10.20 -8.97
N GLY A 123 -15.29 -9.96 -8.63
CA GLY A 123 -14.48 -10.95 -7.92
C GLY A 123 -14.85 -11.10 -6.45
N LYS A 124 -14.04 -11.90 -5.76
CA LYS A 124 -14.05 -12.07 -4.31
C LYS A 124 -12.65 -11.93 -3.75
N GLU A 125 -12.59 -11.57 -2.48
CA GLU A 125 -11.37 -11.59 -1.71
C GLU A 125 -10.94 -13.03 -1.43
N LEU A 126 -9.68 -13.35 -1.71
CA LEU A 126 -9.08 -14.68 -1.52
C LEU A 126 -8.18 -14.77 -0.28
N ALA A 127 -7.47 -13.69 0.04
CA ALA A 127 -6.54 -13.62 1.15
C ALA A 127 -6.29 -12.15 1.54
N SER A 128 -5.89 -11.93 2.80
CA SER A 128 -5.47 -10.63 3.27
C SER A 128 -4.33 -10.72 4.29
N VAL A 129 -3.55 -9.64 4.40
CA VAL A 129 -2.51 -9.46 5.42
C VAL A 129 -2.49 -8.00 5.89
N SER A 130 -2.54 -7.79 7.20
CA SER A 130 -2.62 -6.45 7.79
C SER A 130 -1.23 -5.84 8.08
N PHE A 131 -1.15 -4.53 8.00
CA PHE A 131 0.01 -3.71 8.37
C PHE A 131 -0.43 -2.35 8.89
N THR A 132 0.50 -1.61 9.49
CA THR A 132 0.28 -0.23 9.92
C THR A 132 1.18 0.74 9.16
N VAL A 133 0.66 1.94 8.95
CA VAL A 133 1.41 3.07 8.43
C VAL A 133 1.54 4.13 9.52
N THR A 134 2.76 4.61 9.71
CA THR A 134 3.03 5.80 10.50
C THR A 134 2.99 7.02 9.57
N ALA A 135 2.08 7.95 9.83
CA ALA A 135 1.98 9.21 9.09
C ALA A 135 3.30 10.01 9.21
N PRO A 136 3.62 10.88 8.24
CA PRO A 136 4.66 11.88 8.44
C PRO A 136 4.23 12.74 9.63
N VAL A 137 5.15 13.00 10.57
CA VAL A 137 4.89 13.96 11.65
C VAL A 137 4.93 15.35 11.02
N MET A 138 3.76 15.88 10.66
CA MET A 138 3.60 17.26 10.19
C MET A 138 3.59 18.18 11.40
N ASP A 139 4.77 18.46 11.97
CA ASP A 139 4.91 19.35 13.12
C ASP A 139 5.05 20.80 12.65
N ALA A 140 4.15 21.68 13.11
CA ALA A 140 4.23 23.12 12.89
C ALA A 140 5.48 23.77 13.53
N ASN A 141 6.19 23.04 14.38
CA ASN A 141 7.43 23.44 15.01
C ASN A 141 8.40 22.25 15.07
N PRO A 142 9.11 21.91 13.97
CA PRO A 142 9.81 20.64 13.81
C PRO A 142 10.72 20.35 14.99
N THR A 143 10.32 19.40 15.84
CA THR A 143 11.17 18.90 16.90
C THR A 143 12.42 18.26 16.29
N THR A 144 13.58 18.74 16.74
CA THR A 144 14.92 18.37 16.29
C THR A 144 15.11 16.85 16.28
N GLY A 145 15.01 16.23 15.11
CA GLY A 145 15.24 14.78 14.95
C GLY A 145 15.22 14.27 13.50
N SER A 146 14.43 14.89 12.61
CA SER A 146 14.26 14.39 11.24
C SER A 146 15.25 14.97 10.20
N GLY A 147 16.05 15.97 10.56
CA GLY A 147 16.93 16.67 9.61
C GLY A 147 16.19 17.48 8.52
N VAL A 148 14.89 17.70 8.74
CA VAL A 148 13.96 18.46 7.90
C VAL A 148 13.39 19.58 8.78
N SER A 149 13.48 20.84 8.34
CA SER A 149 12.86 21.96 9.06
C SER A 149 12.54 23.13 8.12
N ILE A 150 11.48 23.88 8.44
CA ILE A 150 11.21 25.22 7.90
C ILE A 150 11.01 26.14 9.10
N THR A 151 11.61 27.33 9.08
CA THR A 151 11.50 28.30 10.18
C THR A 151 11.26 29.69 9.61
N LEU A 152 10.17 30.31 10.08
CA LEU A 152 9.78 31.68 9.75
C LEU A 152 10.24 32.65 10.83
N GLY A 153 10.62 33.86 10.44
CA GLY A 153 10.92 34.94 11.40
C GLY A 153 9.66 35.54 12.05
N LYS A 154 8.49 35.35 11.44
CA LYS A 154 7.19 35.78 11.94
C LYS A 154 6.07 34.91 11.37
N THR A 155 4.91 34.95 12.02
CA THR A 155 3.73 34.12 11.67
C THR A 155 2.55 34.93 11.17
N SER A 156 2.71 36.24 10.95
CA SER A 156 1.70 37.10 10.32
C SER A 156 2.34 38.07 9.33
N TYR A 157 1.77 38.18 8.13
CA TYR A 157 2.27 38.96 7.01
C TYR A 157 1.16 39.82 6.41
N LYS A 158 1.51 40.96 5.85
CA LYS A 158 0.61 41.73 5.00
C LYS A 158 0.57 41.13 3.59
N ALA A 159 -0.53 41.35 2.89
CA ALA A 159 -0.63 41.05 1.46
C ALA A 159 0.57 41.62 0.68
N GLY A 160 1.24 40.78 -0.11
CA GLY A 160 2.41 41.15 -0.91
C GLY A 160 3.72 41.35 -0.14
N GLU A 161 3.73 41.15 1.19
CA GLU A 161 4.95 41.22 1.99
C GLU A 161 5.88 40.04 1.70
N ALA A 162 7.20 40.27 1.77
CA ALA A 162 8.17 39.20 1.65
C ALA A 162 8.11 38.25 2.86
N ILE A 163 8.07 36.96 2.58
CA ILE A 163 8.17 35.86 3.53
C ILE A 163 9.58 35.28 3.43
N GLU A 164 10.39 35.52 4.46
CA GLU A 164 11.72 34.92 4.58
C GLU A 164 11.64 33.69 5.48
N ALA A 165 12.04 32.54 4.94
CA ALA A 165 12.10 31.28 5.68
C ALA A 165 13.52 30.71 5.59
N THR A 166 13.98 30.10 6.68
CA THR A 166 15.17 29.24 6.67
C THR A 166 14.74 27.79 6.66
N PHE A 167 15.53 26.91 6.05
CA PHE A 167 15.21 25.50 5.97
C PHE A 167 16.43 24.60 6.19
N THR A 168 16.17 23.37 6.61
CA THR A 168 17.08 22.22 6.50
C THR A 168 16.36 21.08 5.80
N ALA A 169 17.10 20.30 5.00
CA ALA A 169 16.56 19.23 4.17
C ALA A 169 17.57 18.08 4.01
N PRO A 170 17.13 16.82 3.89
CA PRO A 170 17.98 15.67 3.65
C PRO A 170 18.77 15.80 2.34
N ALA A 171 20.02 15.32 2.35
CA ALA A 171 20.85 15.25 1.14
C ALA A 171 20.32 14.29 0.07
N THR A 172 19.40 13.41 0.45
CA THR A 172 18.80 12.39 -0.40
C THR A 172 17.64 12.89 -1.25
N LEU A 173 17.10 14.09 -0.99
CA LEU A 173 15.94 14.61 -1.72
C LEU A 173 16.22 14.78 -3.20
N ASP A 174 15.20 14.65 -4.03
CA ASP A 174 15.27 14.81 -5.47
C ASP A 174 15.78 16.23 -5.87
N PRO A 175 16.48 16.43 -7.01
CA PRO A 175 16.86 17.78 -7.44
C PRO A 175 15.68 18.75 -7.56
N THR A 176 14.49 18.22 -7.83
CA THR A 176 13.24 18.96 -7.98
C THR A 176 12.47 19.15 -6.67
N ALA A 177 13.02 18.76 -5.52
CA ALA A 177 12.43 19.06 -4.23
C ALA A 177 12.18 20.57 -4.08
N TRP A 178 11.06 20.94 -3.47
CA TRP A 178 10.58 22.32 -3.46
C TRP A 178 9.86 22.69 -2.16
N ILE A 179 9.93 23.97 -1.79
CA ILE A 179 9.11 24.55 -0.73
C ILE A 179 7.96 25.32 -1.38
N GLY A 180 6.73 24.97 -1.02
CA GLY A 180 5.50 25.58 -1.50
C GLY A 180 4.83 26.46 -0.45
N LEU A 181 4.21 27.54 -0.90
CA LEU A 181 3.25 28.34 -0.13
C LEU A 181 1.85 27.83 -0.45
N ILE A 182 1.22 27.19 0.52
CA ILE A 182 0.01 26.39 0.31
C ILE A 182 -1.07 26.85 1.29
N PRO A 183 -2.33 27.03 0.84
CA PRO A 183 -3.44 27.31 1.75
C PRO A 183 -3.58 26.21 2.80
N ALA A 184 -3.72 26.57 4.08
CA ALA A 184 -3.65 25.62 5.20
C ALA A 184 -4.77 24.56 5.18
N GLU A 185 -5.91 24.85 4.55
CA GLU A 185 -7.00 23.91 4.35
C GLU A 185 -6.69 22.80 3.33
N THR A 186 -5.62 22.96 2.54
CA THR A 186 -5.15 21.93 1.61
C THR A 186 -4.71 20.70 2.40
N PRO A 187 -5.24 19.51 2.10
CA PRO A 187 -4.82 18.28 2.78
C PRO A 187 -3.31 18.06 2.67
N HIS A 188 -2.67 17.68 3.77
CA HIS A 188 -1.26 17.30 3.78
C HIS A 188 -1.03 15.93 3.12
N GLY A 189 0.17 15.70 2.61
CA GLY A 189 0.70 14.35 2.40
C GLY A 189 1.38 14.10 1.05
N THR A 190 0.75 14.44 -0.06
CA THR A 190 1.30 14.18 -1.40
C THR A 190 1.62 15.47 -2.13
N GLU A 191 2.74 15.47 -2.84
CA GLU A 191 3.17 16.61 -3.63
C GLU A 191 2.15 17.04 -4.71
N PRO A 192 1.46 16.16 -5.47
CA PRO A 192 0.47 16.60 -6.45
C PRO A 192 -0.73 17.38 -5.87
N VAL A 193 -1.12 17.08 -4.62
CA VAL A 193 -2.17 17.84 -3.92
C VAL A 193 -1.67 19.23 -3.53
N ASN A 194 -0.41 19.29 -3.09
CA ASN A 194 0.27 20.52 -2.72
C ASN A 194 0.55 21.41 -3.96
N ASP A 195 1.03 20.84 -5.05
CA ASP A 195 1.29 21.50 -6.34
C ASP A 195 0.01 22.10 -6.92
N ALA A 196 -1.09 21.34 -6.94
CA ALA A 196 -2.37 21.83 -7.46
C ALA A 196 -2.95 23.04 -6.67
N ALA A 197 -2.52 23.24 -5.43
CA ALA A 197 -3.04 24.26 -4.52
C ALA A 197 -2.06 25.42 -4.28
N ASP A 198 -0.83 25.32 -4.78
CA ASP A 198 0.23 26.26 -4.43
C ASP A 198 -0.07 27.68 -4.92
N LYS A 199 0.39 28.68 -4.15
CA LYS A 199 0.29 30.09 -4.53
C LYS A 199 1.64 30.63 -5.01
N ALA A 200 2.72 29.98 -4.59
CA ALA A 200 4.10 30.25 -4.96
C ALA A 200 4.98 29.09 -4.50
N TYR A 201 6.11 28.88 -5.17
CA TYR A 201 7.06 27.84 -4.81
C TYR A 201 8.51 28.25 -5.06
N MET A 202 9.44 27.50 -4.47
CA MET A 202 10.86 27.55 -4.77
C MET A 202 11.51 26.17 -4.74
N TYR A 203 12.22 25.80 -5.80
CA TYR A 203 13.05 24.61 -5.82
C TYR A 203 14.28 24.76 -4.92
N LEU A 204 14.57 23.72 -4.14
CA LEU A 204 15.77 23.65 -3.30
C LEU A 204 17.05 23.44 -4.09
N ASN A 205 16.97 22.80 -5.28
CA ASN A 205 18.13 22.51 -6.12
C ASN A 205 19.25 21.78 -5.36
N LYS A 206 18.91 20.68 -4.68
CA LYS A 206 19.81 19.87 -3.83
C LYS A 206 20.43 20.58 -2.62
N LYS A 207 20.02 21.82 -2.29
CA LYS A 207 20.45 22.45 -1.05
C LYS A 207 19.88 21.70 0.14
N THR A 208 20.74 21.32 1.07
CA THR A 208 20.35 20.68 2.35
C THR A 208 20.06 21.69 3.45
N SER A 209 20.33 22.98 3.19
CA SER A 209 19.99 24.08 4.08
C SER A 209 20.08 25.41 3.33
N GLY A 210 19.37 26.42 3.80
CA GLY A 210 19.47 27.78 3.28
C GLY A 210 18.27 28.63 3.65
N SER A 211 18.04 29.67 2.85
CA SER A 211 16.85 30.51 2.94
C SER A 211 16.09 30.53 1.63
N VAL A 212 14.78 30.67 1.71
CA VAL A 212 13.87 30.96 0.61
C VAL A 212 13.13 32.26 0.88
N THR A 213 12.78 32.98 -0.18
CA THR A 213 11.99 34.20 -0.10
C THR A 213 10.80 34.07 -1.03
N LEU A 214 9.60 34.09 -0.46
CA LEU A 214 8.33 34.03 -1.18
C LEU A 214 7.55 35.33 -0.95
N THR A 215 6.53 35.59 -1.76
CA THR A 215 5.65 36.75 -1.58
C THR A 215 4.34 36.30 -0.96
N ALA A 216 3.91 36.94 0.12
CA ALA A 216 2.63 36.66 0.77
C ALA A 216 1.46 36.86 -0.22
N PRO A 217 0.50 35.93 -0.28
CA PRO A 217 -0.70 36.06 -1.11
C PRO A 217 -1.45 37.36 -0.86
N THR A 218 -2.22 37.82 -1.85
CA THR A 218 -3.10 38.99 -1.66
C THR A 218 -4.39 38.65 -0.92
N GLU A 219 -4.76 37.36 -0.91
CA GLU A 219 -5.95 36.84 -0.24
C GLU A 219 -5.64 36.65 1.25
N PRO A 220 -6.36 37.32 2.17
CA PRO A 220 -6.21 37.06 3.60
C PRO A 220 -6.60 35.62 3.93
N GLY A 221 -5.93 35.02 4.92
CA GLY A 221 -6.17 33.63 5.29
C GLY A 221 -5.02 32.99 6.04
N THR A 222 -5.12 31.67 6.21
CA THR A 222 -4.10 30.82 6.82
C THR A 222 -3.38 30.02 5.75
N TYR A 223 -2.06 29.97 5.84
CA TYR A 223 -1.20 29.31 4.87
C TYR A 223 -0.08 28.56 5.58
N ASP A 224 0.50 27.59 4.91
CA ASP A 224 1.71 26.90 5.32
C ASP A 224 2.81 27.11 4.28
N LEU A 225 4.06 27.19 4.74
CA LEU A 225 5.16 26.72 3.89
C LEU A 225 5.33 25.22 4.10
N ARG A 226 5.33 24.43 3.02
CA ARG A 226 5.47 22.96 3.07
C ARG A 226 6.64 22.51 2.21
N LEU A 227 7.44 21.56 2.67
CA LEU A 227 8.55 21.00 1.91
C LEU A 227 8.12 19.70 1.21
N ASN A 228 8.29 19.62 -0.11
CA ASN A 228 7.95 18.47 -0.93
C ASN A 228 9.23 17.79 -1.46
N GLU A 229 9.24 16.45 -1.47
CA GLU A 229 10.42 15.62 -1.79
C GLU A 229 10.84 15.70 -3.26
N SER A 230 9.90 15.93 -4.18
CA SER A 230 10.13 16.00 -5.63
C SER A 230 8.90 16.55 -6.36
N ASP A 231 9.11 17.26 -7.45
CA ASP A 231 8.07 17.71 -8.41
C ASP A 231 7.75 16.60 -9.44
N ALA A 232 7.48 15.41 -8.92
CA ALA A 232 7.32 14.18 -9.70
C ALA A 232 6.47 13.15 -8.96
N GLY A 233 5.46 13.60 -8.20
CA GLY A 233 4.62 12.73 -7.39
C GLY A 233 5.27 12.33 -6.05
N GLY A 234 6.06 13.24 -5.47
CA GLY A 234 6.76 13.02 -4.20
C GLY A 234 5.85 13.11 -2.97
N LEU A 235 6.46 13.00 -1.79
CA LEU A 235 5.76 13.25 -0.52
C LEU A 235 5.93 14.69 -0.06
N GLU A 236 4.97 15.14 0.72
CA GLU A 236 5.23 16.22 1.65
C GLU A 236 6.05 15.69 2.84
N LEU A 237 7.14 16.36 3.17
CA LEU A 237 7.94 16.08 4.34
C LEU A 237 7.35 16.77 5.57
N GLY A 238 7.61 16.17 6.74
CA GLY A 238 7.13 16.62 8.06
C GLY A 238 7.56 18.01 8.55
N ALA A 239 7.99 18.92 7.66
CA ALA A 239 8.23 20.31 7.97
C ALA A 239 7.17 21.18 7.28
N SER A 240 6.20 21.64 8.07
CA SER A 240 5.29 22.72 7.70
C SER A 240 5.53 23.93 8.62
N ALA A 241 5.39 25.14 8.07
CA ALA A 241 5.49 26.38 8.85
C ALA A 241 4.23 27.23 8.62
N PRO A 242 3.25 27.18 9.54
CA PRO A 242 1.99 27.91 9.40
C PRO A 242 2.17 29.41 9.64
N PHE A 243 1.40 30.23 8.93
CA PHE A 243 1.30 31.68 9.11
C PHE A 243 -0.06 32.22 8.62
N THR A 244 -0.34 33.48 8.95
CA THR A 244 -1.52 34.21 8.48
C THR A 244 -1.15 35.36 7.55
N VAL A 245 -2.05 35.67 6.62
CA VAL A 245 -2.04 36.92 5.85
C VAL A 245 -3.22 37.77 6.27
N GLU A 246 -2.95 39.04 6.63
CA GLU A 246 -3.94 40.02 7.10
C GLU A 246 -3.76 41.42 6.47
#